data_AF-A0A2G6ZKE3-F1
#
_entry.id   AF-A0A2G6ZKE3-F1
#
_cell.length_a   1.000
_cell.length_b   1.000
_cell.length_c   1.000
_cell.angle_alpha   90.00
_cell.angle_beta   90.00
_cell.angle_gamma   90.00
#
_symmetry.space_group_name_H-M   'P 1'
#
loop_
_entity.id
_entity.type
_entity.pdbx_description
1 polymer ?
#
loop_
_entity_poly.entity_id
_entity_poly.type
_entity_poly.pdbx_seq_one_letter_code
_entity_poly.pdbx_strand_id
1 'polypeptide(L)' 'MFYSVGINKKSSVSFDWQHIRNPAYNSDRGPVNALAVRLHTEF' A
#
# COMPACT_ATOMS: atom_id res chain seq x y z
N MET A 1 -8.23 3.36 4.33
CA MET A 1 -8.75 2.21 5.09
C MET A 1 -7.80 1.06 4.79
N PHE A 2 -6.97 0.66 5.74
CA PHE A 2 -5.91 -0.34 5.53
C PHE A 2 -6.34 -1.66 6.19
N TYR A 3 -6.33 -2.76 5.44
CA TYR A 3 -6.59 -4.11 5.95
C TYR A 3 -5.26 -4.84 6.08
N SER A 4 -4.90 -5.22 7.31
CA SER A 4 -3.73 -6.04 7.59
C SER A 4 -4.19 -7.35 8.20
N VAL A 5 -3.91 -8.49 7.54
CA VAL A 5 -4.29 -9.82 8.01
C VAL A 5 -3.00 -10.55 8.40
N GLY A 6 -2.84 -10.82 9.70
CA GLY A 6 -1.70 -11.60 10.19
C GLY A 6 -1.85 -13.07 9.77
N ILE A 7 -0.92 -13.58 8.96
CA ILE A 7 -0.94 -14.97 8.48
C ILE A 7 -0.32 -15.92 9.53
N ASN A 8 0.64 -15.44 10.33
CA ASN A 8 1.22 -16.12 11.50
C ASN A 8 1.91 -15.08 12.42
N LYS A 9 2.20 -15.39 13.71
CA LYS A 9 2.90 -14.44 14.63
C LYS A 9 4.25 -13.93 14.09
N LYS A 10 4.86 -14.67 13.17
CA LYS A 10 6.15 -14.37 12.54
C LYS A 10 6.03 -13.77 11.14
N SER A 11 4.84 -13.77 10.53
CA SER A 11 4.68 -13.32 9.15
C SER A 11 3.33 -12.63 8.94
N SER A 12 3.36 -11.41 8.43
CA SER A 12 2.18 -10.63 8.10
C SER A 12 2.20 -10.22 6.63
N VAL A 13 1.02 -10.14 6.03
CA VAL A 13 0.82 -9.61 4.69
C VAL A 13 -0.17 -8.47 4.78
N SER A 14 0.19 -7.35 4.15
CA SER A 14 -0.64 -6.15 4.07
C SER A 14 -0.85 -5.78 2.61
N PHE A 15 -2.07 -5.33 2.30
CA PHE A 15 -2.43 -4.83 0.98
C PHE A 15 -2.76 -3.35 1.11
N ASP A 16 -2.16 -2.54 0.24
CA ASP A 16 -2.31 -1.10 0.23
C ASP A 16 -2.88 -0.66 -1.11
N TRP A 17 -3.95 0.14 -1.07
CA TRP A 17 -4.45 0.86 -2.23
C TRP A 17 -4.49 2.35 -1.91
N GLN A 18 -3.79 3.13 -2.71
CA GLN A 18 -3.67 4.57 -2.53
C GLN A 18 -4.12 5.27 -3.80
N HIS A 19 -5.14 6.13 -3.67
CA HIS A 19 -5.54 7.05 -4.72
C HIS A 19 -4.84 8.39 -4.48
N ILE A 20 -3.83 8.69 -5.29
CA ILE A 20 -3.01 9.89 -5.18
C ILE A 20 -3.56 10.93 -6.16
N ARG A 21 -4.24 11.97 -5.64
CA ARG A 21 -4.85 13.02 -6.48
C ARG A 21 -3.86 13.98 -7.11
N ASN A 22 -2.73 14.26 -6.45
CA ASN A 22 -1.75 15.25 -6.90
C ASN A 22 -0.32 14.70 -6.78
N PRO A 23 0.07 13.73 -7.63
CA PRO A 23 1.39 13.11 -7.55
C PRO A 23 2.50 14.15 -7.77
N ALA A 24 3.50 14.14 -6.88
CA ALA A 24 4.64 15.07 -6.90
C ALA A 24 4.26 16.57 -6.90
N TYR A 25 3.09 16.92 -6.35
CA TYR A 25 2.56 18.29 -6.35
C TYR A 25 2.42 18.93 -7.74
N ASN A 26 2.31 18.10 -8.78
CA ASN A 26 2.14 18.58 -10.14
C ASN A 26 0.72 18.28 -10.64
N SER A 27 -0.06 19.33 -10.90
CA SER A 27 -1.45 19.24 -11.35
C SER A 27 -1.57 18.64 -12.76
N ASP A 28 -0.52 18.73 -13.59
CA ASP A 28 -0.56 18.24 -14.98
C ASP A 28 -0.47 16.72 -15.07
N ARG A 29 -0.05 16.05 -13.99
CA ARG A 29 0.23 14.61 -13.99
C ARG A 29 -0.97 13.73 -13.64
N GLY A 30 -2.15 14.34 -13.44
CA GLY A 30 -3.41 13.63 -13.19
C GLY A 30 -3.38 12.75 -11.93
N PRO A 31 -4.54 12.25 -11.47
CA PRO A 31 -4.60 11.33 -10.35
C PRO A 31 -4.05 9.95 -10.71
N VAL A 32 -3.28 9.34 -9.80
CA VAL A 32 -2.68 8.01 -9.98
C VAL A 32 -3.17 7.06 -8.89
N ASN A 33 -3.46 5.81 -9.28
CA ASN A 33 -3.77 4.73 -8.35
C ASN A 33 -2.52 3.88 -8.13
N ALA A 34 -2.08 3.75 -6.88
CA ALA A 34 -0.99 2.87 -6.48
C ALA A 34 -1.53 1.66 -5.72
N LEU A 35 -1.20 0.47 -6.20
CA LEU A 35 -1.48 -0.81 -5.56
C LEU A 35 -0.16 -1.38 -5.04
N ALA A 36 -0.14 -1.79 -3.77
CA ALA A 36 1.03 -2.41 -3.17
C ALA A 36 0.65 -3.61 -2.31
N VAL A 37 1.59 -4.56 -2.24
CA VAL A 37 1.51 -5.73 -1.37
C VAL A 37 2.79 -5.75 -0.55
N ARG A 38 2.66 -5.84 0.77
CA ARG A 38 3.78 -5.87 1.71
C ARG A 38 3.78 -7.20 2.45
N LEU A 39 4.83 -7.98 2.25
CA LEU A 39 5.12 -9.16 3.05
C LEU A 39 6.15 -8.78 4.11
N HIS A 40 5.84 -9.05 5.37
CA HIS A 40 6.74 -8.91 6.50
C HIS A 40 6.92 -10.27 7.15
N THR A 41 8.17 -10.69 7.34
CA THR A 41 8.50 -11.99 7.93
C THR A 41 9.74 -11.89 8.81
N GLU A 42 9.67 -12.43 10.01
CA GLU A 42 10.79 -12.56 10.95
C GLU A 42 11.22 -14.04 11.01
N PHE A 43 12.53 -14.29 10.89
CA PHE A 43 13.12 -15.64 10.88
C PHE A 43 13.82 -15.94 12.20
#